data_AF-A0A381Q495-F1
#
_entry.id   AF-A0A381Q495-F1
#
_cell.length_a   1.000
_cell.length_b   1.000
_cell.length_c   1.000
_cell.angle_alpha   90.00
_cell.angle_beta   90.00
_cell.angle_gamma   90.00
#
_symmetry.space_group_name_H-M   'P 1'
#
loop_
_entity.id
_entity.type
_entity.pdbx_description
1 polymer ?
#
loop_
_entity_poly.entity_id
_entity_poly.type
_entity_poly.pdbx_seq_one_letter_code
_entity_poly.pdbx_strand_id
1 'polypeptide(L)' 'MLENAGIVRELPFQEQSRYDANLSPYANLVCVGCASVHDAKVGQDMVSNLRKRREVCSDFQFSGRRVDLCG' A
#
# COMPACT_ATOMS: atom_id res chain seq x y z
N MET A 1 -19.09 6.11 0.70
CA MET A 1 -18.90 7.57 0.93
C MET A 1 -17.45 7.95 1.25
N LEU A 2 -16.69 7.16 2.01
CA LEU A 2 -15.28 7.50 2.36
C LEU A 2 -14.24 7.10 1.30
N GLU A 3 -14.42 5.98 0.59
CA GLU A 3 -13.53 5.61 -0.52
C GLU A 3 -13.60 6.59 -1.70
N ASN A 4 -14.81 7.00 -2.09
CA ASN A 4 -15.03 7.98 -3.15
C ASN A 4 -14.46 9.36 -2.81
N ALA A 5 -14.24 9.63 -1.51
CA ALA A 5 -13.57 10.83 -1.03
C ALA A 5 -12.04 10.68 -0.94
N GLY A 6 -11.49 9.50 -1.24
CA GLY A 6 -10.05 9.21 -1.19
C GLY A 6 -9.47 9.15 0.24
N ILE A 7 -10.32 9.06 1.26
CA ILE A 7 -9.95 9.09 2.68
C ILE A 7 -9.49 7.72 3.16
N VAL A 8 -10.10 6.66 2.62
CA VAL A 8 -9.76 5.27 2.90
C VAL A 8 -9.75 4.47 1.61
N ARG A 9 -9.08 3.32 1.61
CA ARG A 9 -9.12 2.35 0.50
C ARG A 9 -9.28 0.94 1.04
N GLU A 10 -10.14 0.15 0.42
CA GLU A 10 -10.31 -1.26 0.74
C GLU A 10 -9.04 -2.06 0.43
N LEU A 11 -8.71 -3.00 1.31
CA LEU A 11 -7.57 -3.88 1.19
C LEU A 11 -8.04 -5.25 0.70
N PRO A 12 -7.44 -5.80 -0.36
CA PRO A 12 -7.86 -7.06 -0.96
C PRO A 12 -7.33 -8.25 -0.15
N PHE A 13 -7.72 -8.35 1.13
CA PHE A 13 -7.47 -9.53 1.94
C PHE A 13 -8.67 -10.46 1.88
N GLN A 14 -8.42 -11.76 1.68
CA GLN A 14 -9.43 -12.72 1.25
C GLN A 14 -10.56 -12.98 2.26
N GLU A 15 -10.46 -12.50 3.49
CA GLU A 15 -11.41 -12.86 4.57
C GLU A 15 -12.18 -11.69 5.19
N GLN A 16 -11.68 -10.45 5.09
CA GLN A 16 -12.34 -9.28 5.70
C GLN A 16 -12.04 -7.99 4.93
N SER A 17 -13.06 -7.18 4.68
CA SER A 17 -12.90 -5.81 4.20
C SER A 17 -12.14 -4.99 5.24
N ARG A 18 -10.92 -4.60 4.91
CA ARG A 18 -10.11 -3.70 5.73
C ARG A 18 -9.91 -2.40 5.00
N TYR A 19 -9.78 -1.32 5.75
CA TYR A 19 -9.61 0.02 5.21
C TYR A 19 -8.35 0.63 5.77
N ASP A 20 -7.56 1.23 4.89
CA ASP A 20 -6.31 1.90 5.26
C ASP A 20 -6.46 3.41 5.26
N ALA A 21 -6.12 4.05 6.38
CA ALA A 21 -6.15 5.49 6.54
C ALA A 21 -4.78 6.14 6.29
N ASN A 22 -3.71 5.35 6.17
CA ASN A 22 -2.40 5.87 5.81
C ASN A 22 -2.34 6.09 4.30
N LEU A 23 -2.34 7.36 3.91
CA LEU A 23 -2.32 7.76 2.51
C LEU A 23 -0.89 7.98 1.98
N SER A 24 0.13 7.95 2.85
CA SER A 24 1.53 8.08 2.42
C SER A 24 2.00 6.83 1.66
N PRO A 25 3.10 6.88 0.90
CA PRO A 25 3.74 5.67 0.39
C PRO A 25 4.41 4.92 1.54
N TYR A 26 4.09 3.64 1.73
CA TYR A 26 4.74 2.76 2.72
C TYR A 26 4.65 1.30 2.29
N ALA A 27 5.34 0.45 3.04
CA ALA A 27 5.24 -0.99 2.92
C ALA A 27 4.48 -1.58 4.11
N ASN A 28 3.73 -2.65 3.88
CA ASN A 28 3.13 -3.49 4.91
C ASN A 28 3.86 -4.82 5.03
N LEU A 29 3.88 -5.36 6.24
CA LEU A 29 4.13 -6.77 6.52
C LEU A 29 2.79 -7.45 6.76
N VAL A 30 2.47 -8.44 5.92
CA VAL A 30 1.21 -9.19 5.98
C VAL A 30 1.52 -10.61 6.38
N CYS A 31 0.98 -11.06 7.52
CA CYS A 31 1.08 -12.45 7.92
C CYS A 31 0.06 -13.30 7.16
N VAL A 32 0.51 -14.31 6.41
CA VAL A 32 -0.41 -15.21 5.68
C VAL A 32 -1.10 -16.23 6.59
N GLY A 33 -0.52 -16.51 7.76
CA GLY A 33 -1.06 -17.48 8.72
C GLY A 33 -2.20 -16.96 9.61
N CYS A 34 -2.18 -15.67 9.96
CA CYS A 34 -3.19 -15.05 10.81
C CYS A 34 -3.84 -13.78 10.22
N ALA A 35 -3.49 -13.45 8.98
CA ALA A 35 -3.95 -12.25 8.28
C ALA A 35 -3.65 -10.94 9.00
N SER A 36 -2.69 -10.87 9.93
CA SER A 36 -2.30 -9.59 10.55
C SER A 36 -1.56 -8.70 9.55
N VAL A 37 -1.76 -7.38 9.67
CA VAL A 37 -1.13 -6.37 8.81
C VAL A 37 -0.45 -5.36 9.70
N HIS A 38 0.83 -5.11 9.43
CA HIS A 38 1.65 -4.18 10.18
C HIS A 38 2.39 -3.24 9.23
N ASP A 39 2.41 -1.95 9.55
CA ASP A 39 3.25 -0.99 8.84
C ASP A 39 4.72 -1.37 9.00
N ALA A 40 5.42 -1.55 7.88
CA ALA A 40 6.85 -1.73 7.88
C ALA A 40 7.54 -0.42 8.28
N LYS A 41 8.33 -0.47 9.35
CA LYS A 41 9.14 0.68 9.79
C LYS A 41 10.36 0.94 8.90
N VAL A 42 10.65 0.04 7.97
CA VAL A 42 11.79 0.10 7.05
C VAL A 42 11.32 0.06 5.60
N GLY A 43 12.16 0.54 4.67
CA GLY A 43 11.85 0.52 3.23
C GLY A 43 11.03 1.70 2.72
N GLN A 44 10.71 2.67 3.59
CA GLN A 44 9.97 3.89 3.23
C GLN A 44 10.66 4.69 2.12
N ASP A 45 11.98 4.84 2.21
CA ASP A 45 12.77 5.52 1.18
C ASP A 45 12.75 4.75 -0.14
N MET A 46 12.75 3.42 -0.10
CA MET A 46 12.67 2.58 -1.29
C MET A 46 11.32 2.75 -2.00
N VAL A 47 10.20 2.69 -1.26
CA VAL A 47 8.86 2.93 -1.82
C VAL A 47 8.75 4.36 -2.37
N SER A 48 9.28 5.34 -1.65
CA SER A 48 9.32 6.75 -2.10
C SER A 48 10.16 6.94 -3.36
N ASN A 49 11.31 6.27 -3.47
CA ASN A 49 12.19 6.34 -4.64
C ASN A 49 11.58 5.65 -5.86
N LEU A 50 10.90 4.52 -5.69
CA LEU A 50 10.14 3.87 -6.77
C LEU A 50 9.05 4.81 -7.31
N ARG A 51 8.38 5.56 -6.43
CA ARG A 51 7.40 6.57 -6.84
C ARG A 51 8.06 7.71 -7.63
N LYS A 52 9.19 8.26 -7.16
CA LYS A 52 9.91 9.34 -7.85
C LYS A 52 10.42 8.94 -9.23
N ARG A 53 10.87 7.70 -9.41
CA ARG A 53 11.29 7.17 -10.73
C ARG A 53 10.16 7.21 -11.78
N ARG A 54 8.89 7.37 -11.38
CA ARG A 54 7.76 7.53 -12.31
C ARG A 54 7.61 8.93 -12.91
N GLU A 55 8.14 9.98 -12.29
CA GLU A 55 8.14 11.32 -12.94
C GLU A 55 8.93 11.30 -14.25
N VAL A 56 9.72 10.25 -14.48
CA VAL A 56 10.61 10.07 -15.63
C VAL A 56 10.09 9.03 -16.64
N CYS A 57 9.06 8.23 -16.33
CA CYS A 57 8.60 7.10 -17.16
C CYS A 57 7.09 7.13 -17.39
N SER A 58 6.66 7.56 -18.58
CA SER A 58 5.25 7.81 -18.95
C SER A 58 4.38 6.55 -19.07
N ASP A 59 4.99 5.40 -19.34
CA ASP A 59 4.25 4.22 -19.84
C ASP A 59 3.87 3.23 -18.73
N PHE A 60 4.26 3.50 -17.49
CA PHE A 60 3.96 2.66 -16.34
C PHE A 60 3.10 3.39 -15.31
N GLN A 61 1.83 3.00 -15.20
CA GLN A 61 0.91 3.51 -14.20
C GLN A 61 0.85 2.65 -12.94
N PHE A 62 1.59 3.06 -11.90
CA PHE A 62 1.44 2.53 -10.56
C PHE A 62 0.07 2.91 -9.99
N SER A 63 -0.85 1.95 -9.99
CA SER A 63 -2.21 2.04 -9.44
C SER A 63 -2.24 1.82 -7.91
N GLY A 64 -1.21 1.15 -7.38
CA GLY A 64 -0.98 0.98 -5.96
C GLY A 64 -0.40 2.24 -5.31
N ARG A 65 -0.60 2.43 -4.00
CA ARG A 65 0.09 3.47 -3.21
C ARG A 65 1.03 2.89 -2.16
N ARG A 66 1.04 1.57 -2.03
CA ARG A 66 1.75 0.81 -1.01
C ARG A 66 2.35 -0.45 -1.61
N VAL A 67 3.28 -1.07 -0.88
CA VAL A 67 3.85 -2.38 -1.19
C VAL A 67 3.49 -3.34 -0.07
N ASP A 68 2.90 -4.49 -0.39
CA ASP A 68 2.59 -5.51 0.61
C ASP A 68 3.64 -6.63 0.52
N LEU A 69 4.33 -6.92 1.62
CA LEU A 69 5.23 -8.07 1.76
C LEU A 69 4.51 -9.15 2.56
N CYS A 70 4.19 -10.26 1.89
CA CYS A 70 3.41 -11.36 2.47
C CYS A 70 4.34 -12.51 2.91
N GLY A 71 4.16 -13.00 4.14
CA GLY A 71 4.94 -14.12 4.70
C GLY A 71 4.33 -14.74 5.94
#